data_AF-A0ABD7QLE3-F1
#
_entry.id   AF-A0ABD7QLE3-F1
#
_cell.length_a   1.000
_cell.length_b   1.000
_cell.length_c   1.000
_cell.angle_alpha   90.00
_cell.angle_beta   90.00
_cell.angle_gamma   90.00
#
_symmetry.space_group_name_H-M   'P 1'
#
loop_
_entity.id
_entity.type
_entity.pdbx_description
1 polymer ?
#
loop_
_entity_poly.entity_id
_entity_poly.type
_entity_poly.pdbx_seq_one_letter_code
_entity_poly.pdbx_strand_id
1 'polypeptide(L)'
;MPLSSQWRTQLLDEVLWEKNVSALQAIIDIETTYMLLVEPLNGLLKNTSASRVVAEVRKVVLRISDAQGIKLTANAHIGIAMHLSCLIDKKLIDDTGRDEVPAASSGSQAALKDPVLRVFAKELLALGSKFQIAFDDEEVVYLKSLFEQNTF
;
A
#
# COMPACT_ATOMS: atom_id res chain seq x y z
N MET A 1 10.56 -37.88 22.08
CA MET A 1 10.78 -38.76 20.90
C MET A 1 11.54 -37.96 19.84
N PRO A 2 12.65 -38.47 19.29
CA PRO A 2 13.31 -37.80 18.17
C PRO A 2 12.47 -37.99 16.91
N LEU A 3 12.08 -36.89 16.26
CA LEU A 3 11.49 -36.92 14.92
C LEU A 3 12.48 -37.60 13.97
N SER A 4 12.03 -38.62 13.24
CA SER A 4 12.89 -39.36 12.32
C SER A 4 13.48 -38.42 11.26
N SER A 5 14.72 -38.67 10.85
CA SER A 5 15.48 -37.84 9.89
C SER A 5 14.76 -37.60 8.56
N GLN A 6 13.81 -38.48 8.22
CA GLN A 6 12.98 -38.42 7.02
C GLN A 6 12.05 -37.19 6.97
N TRP A 7 11.58 -36.70 8.13
CA TRP A 7 10.76 -35.48 8.21
C TRP A 7 11.57 -34.21 7.96
N ARG A 8 12.88 -34.21 8.26
CA ARG A 8 13.74 -33.03 8.04
C ARG A 8 14.04 -32.80 6.56
N THR A 9 14.19 -33.87 5.79
CA THR A 9 14.42 -33.80 4.34
C THR A 9 13.16 -33.44 3.57
N GLN A 10 12.00 -33.97 3.95
CA GLN A 10 10.73 -33.63 3.27
C GLN A 10 10.36 -32.15 3.42
N LEU A 11 10.51 -31.57 4.62
CA LEU A 11 10.25 -30.15 4.85
C LEU A 11 11.23 -29.25 4.10
N LEU A 12 12.50 -29.65 4.00
CA LEU A 12 13.49 -28.88 3.26
C LEU A 12 13.23 -28.94 1.76
N ASP A 13 12.94 -30.12 1.21
CA ASP A 13 12.63 -30.30 -0.21
C ASP A 13 11.32 -29.60 -0.61
N GLU A 14 10.33 -29.56 0.29
CA GLU A 14 9.12 -28.77 0.12
C GLU A 14 9.40 -27.27 0.15
N VAL A 15 10.25 -26.76 1.05
CA VAL A 15 10.64 -25.34 1.07
C VAL A 15 11.48 -24.96 -0.16
N LEU A 16 12.34 -25.86 -0.62
CA LEU A 16 13.23 -25.67 -1.78
C LEU A 16 12.56 -25.96 -3.12
N TRP A 17 11.28 -26.38 -3.13
CA TRP A 17 10.52 -26.51 -4.36
C TRP A 17 10.47 -25.16 -5.09
N GLU A 18 10.78 -25.17 -6.39
CA GLU A 18 10.99 -23.97 -7.21
C GLU A 18 9.83 -22.95 -7.12
N LYS A 19 8.59 -23.46 -7.02
CA LYS A 19 7.39 -22.64 -6.81
C LYS A 19 7.40 -21.89 -5.46
N ASN A 20 7.83 -22.56 -4.39
CA ASN A 20 7.90 -21.99 -3.06
C ASN A 20 9.05 -20.99 -2.93
N VAL A 21 10.20 -21.28 -3.57
CA VAL A 21 11.34 -20.35 -3.65
C VAL A 21 10.96 -19.08 -4.42
N SER A 22 10.25 -19.22 -5.55
CA SER A 22 9.79 -18.08 -6.34
C SER A 22 8.76 -17.22 -5.59
N ALA A 23 7.83 -17.86 -4.86
CA ALA A 23 6.87 -17.15 -4.01
C ALA A 23 7.58 -16.39 -2.88
N LEU A 24 8.58 -17.01 -2.24
CA LEU A 24 9.38 -16.38 -1.21
C LEU A 24 10.18 -15.18 -1.77
N GLN A 25 10.80 -15.35 -2.94
CA GLN A 25 11.54 -14.28 -3.61
C GLN A 25 10.62 -13.09 -3.92
N ALA A 26 9.41 -13.33 -4.43
CA ALA A 26 8.46 -12.26 -4.68
C ALA A 26 8.08 -11.47 -3.41
N ILE A 27 7.93 -12.15 -2.26
CA ILE A 27 7.69 -11.49 -0.97
C ILE A 27 8.90 -10.64 -0.57
N ILE A 28 10.11 -11.20 -0.67
CA ILE A 28 11.36 -10.50 -0.36
C ILE A 28 11.54 -9.28 -1.26
N ASP A 29 11.27 -9.40 -2.55
CA ASP A 29 11.40 -8.31 -3.52
C ASP A 29 10.45 -7.16 -3.19
N ILE A 30 9.19 -7.46 -2.85
CA ILE A 30 8.23 -6.45 -2.42
C ILE A 30 8.68 -5.78 -1.12
N GLU A 31 9.07 -6.55 -0.10
CA GLU A 31 9.52 -5.98 1.18
C GLU A 31 10.75 -5.09 0.99
N THR A 32 11.73 -5.58 0.21
CA THR A 32 12.96 -4.86 -0.10
C THR A 32 12.65 -3.58 -0.87
N THR A 33 11.71 -3.62 -1.82
CA THR A 33 11.26 -2.43 -2.55
C THR A 33 10.77 -1.35 -1.59
N TYR A 34 9.86 -1.68 -0.67
CA TYR A 34 9.37 -0.70 0.30
C TYR A 34 10.45 -0.24 1.29
N MET A 35 11.33 -1.12 1.72
CA MET A 35 12.45 -0.76 2.60
C MET A 35 13.38 0.27 1.95
N LEU A 36 13.72 0.06 0.67
CA LEU A 36 14.60 0.95 -0.10
C LEU A 36 13.96 2.31 -0.43
N LEU A 37 12.63 2.43 -0.35
CA LEU A 37 11.96 3.72 -0.55
C LEU A 37 12.11 4.69 0.62
N VAL A 38 12.44 4.21 1.82
CA VAL A 38 12.50 5.04 3.02
C VAL A 38 13.58 6.12 2.89
N GLU A 39 14.76 5.78 2.40
CA GLU A 39 15.88 6.71 2.28
C GLU A 39 15.61 7.85 1.29
N PRO A 40 15.18 7.60 0.03
CA PRO A 40 14.78 8.65 -0.89
C PRO A 40 13.69 9.55 -0.33
N LEU A 41 12.70 8.98 0.36
CA LEU A 41 11.59 9.74 0.93
C LEU A 41 12.00 10.60 2.13
N ASN A 42 13.01 10.21 2.92
CA ASN A 42 13.53 11.08 3.99
C ASN A 42 14.05 12.41 3.45
N GLY A 43 14.55 12.45 2.20
CA GLY A 43 14.97 13.70 1.55
C GLY A 43 13.83 14.55 0.97
N LEU A 44 12.64 13.96 0.82
CA LEU A 44 11.49 14.59 0.15
C LEU A 44 10.41 15.05 1.14
N LEU A 45 10.12 14.22 2.13
CA LEU A 45 9.04 14.44 3.10
C LEU A 45 9.51 15.41 4.19
N LYS A 46 8.63 16.35 4.57
CA LYS A 46 8.98 17.42 5.52
C LYS A 46 8.13 17.38 6.79
N ASN A 47 6.96 16.77 6.72
CA ASN A 47 5.90 16.83 7.74
C ASN A 47 5.57 15.45 8.32
N THR A 48 6.06 14.38 7.71
CA THR A 48 5.92 13.02 8.22
C THR A 48 7.21 12.22 8.10
N SER A 49 7.33 11.19 8.94
CA SER A 49 8.45 10.25 8.87
C SER A 49 8.28 9.30 7.68
N ALA A 50 9.32 9.17 6.85
CA ALA A 50 9.31 8.26 5.71
C ALA A 50 9.05 6.81 6.12
N SER A 51 9.69 6.33 7.19
CA SER A 51 9.50 4.96 7.67
C SER A 51 8.06 4.69 8.10
N ARG A 52 7.42 5.66 8.78
CA ARG A 52 6.02 5.57 9.18
C ARG A 52 5.08 5.55 7.98
N VAL A 53 5.23 6.50 7.04
CA VAL A 53 4.29 6.61 5.92
C VAL A 53 4.42 5.45 4.95
N VAL A 54 5.65 5.03 4.63
CA VAL A 54 5.92 3.90 3.74
C VAL A 54 5.32 2.61 4.30
N ALA A 55 5.46 2.36 5.60
CA ALA A 55 4.89 1.17 6.24
C ALA A 55 3.36 1.12 6.14
N GLU A 56 2.67 2.25 6.26
CA GLU A 56 1.22 2.33 6.17
C GLU A 56 0.72 2.29 4.73
N VAL A 57 1.39 3.00 3.83
CA VAL A 57 1.10 2.98 2.39
C VAL A 57 1.29 1.59 1.82
N ARG A 58 2.35 0.88 2.20
CA ARG A 58 2.56 -0.53 1.83
C ARG A 58 1.35 -1.39 2.15
N LYS A 59 0.85 -1.31 3.38
CA LYS A 59 -0.29 -2.11 3.84
C LYS A 59 -1.53 -1.82 2.99
N VAL A 60 -1.77 -0.56 2.68
CA VAL A 60 -2.89 -0.14 1.81
C VAL A 60 -2.74 -0.69 0.41
N VAL A 61 -1.57 -0.53 -0.21
CA VAL A 61 -1.32 -1.01 -1.58
C VAL A 61 -1.51 -2.51 -1.68
N LEU A 62 -0.97 -3.28 -0.72
CA LEU A 62 -1.13 -4.74 -0.70
C LEU A 62 -2.59 -5.15 -0.49
N ARG A 63 -3.32 -4.52 0.43
CA ARG A 63 -4.75 -4.83 0.64
C ARG A 63 -5.60 -4.53 -0.59
N ILE A 64 -5.33 -3.43 -1.30
CA ILE A 64 -6.02 -3.11 -2.56
C ILE A 64 -5.66 -4.14 -3.62
N SER A 65 -4.37 -4.47 -3.77
CA SER A 65 -3.89 -5.47 -4.75
C SER A 65 -4.56 -6.82 -4.53
N ASP A 66 -4.58 -7.31 -3.29
CA ASP A 66 -5.20 -8.58 -2.91
C ASP A 66 -6.71 -8.57 -3.14
N ALA A 67 -7.39 -7.49 -2.76
CA ALA A 67 -8.85 -7.36 -2.92
C ALA A 67 -9.28 -7.30 -4.38
N GLN A 68 -8.42 -6.80 -5.28
CA GLN A 68 -8.68 -6.72 -6.72
C GLN A 68 -8.13 -7.92 -7.49
N GLY A 69 -7.38 -8.83 -6.84
CA GLY A 69 -6.70 -9.92 -7.52
C GLY A 69 -5.61 -9.45 -8.50
N ILE A 70 -5.06 -8.26 -8.26
CA ILE A 70 -4.06 -7.62 -9.11
C ILE A 70 -2.65 -7.97 -8.62
N LYS A 71 -1.73 -8.19 -9.56
CA LYS A 71 -0.29 -8.22 -9.28
C LYS A 71 0.38 -6.98 -9.84
N LEU A 72 0.95 -6.19 -8.94
CA LEU A 72 1.68 -4.98 -9.28
C LEU A 72 3.13 -5.28 -9.62
N THR A 73 3.70 -4.50 -10.54
CA THR A 73 5.13 -4.53 -10.81
C THR A 73 5.90 -3.84 -9.67
N ALA A 74 7.20 -4.10 -9.52
CA ALA A 74 8.03 -3.36 -8.55
C ALA A 74 8.00 -1.84 -8.81
N ASN A 75 8.02 -1.42 -10.08
CA ASN A 75 7.90 -0.01 -10.47
C ASN A 75 6.55 0.58 -10.07
N ALA A 76 5.47 -0.20 -10.16
CA ALA A 76 4.14 0.22 -9.71
C ALA A 76 4.13 0.46 -8.20
N HIS A 77 4.68 -0.48 -7.42
CA HIS A 77 4.83 -0.32 -5.98
C HIS A 77 5.62 0.95 -5.63
N ILE A 78 6.74 1.20 -6.31
CA ILE A 78 7.56 2.41 -6.14
C ILE A 78 6.75 3.66 -6.43
N GLY A 79 6.14 3.75 -7.61
CA GLY A 79 5.42 4.95 -8.05
C GLY A 79 4.22 5.28 -7.17
N ILE A 80 3.39 4.28 -6.85
CA ILE A 80 2.22 4.44 -5.97
C ILE A 80 2.67 4.84 -4.56
N ALA A 81 3.71 4.18 -4.03
CA ALA A 81 4.18 4.47 -2.68
C ALA A 81 4.77 5.87 -2.54
N MET A 82 5.57 6.30 -3.53
CA MET A 82 6.09 7.66 -3.58
C MET A 82 4.96 8.69 -3.69
N HIS A 83 4.01 8.47 -4.62
CA HIS A 83 2.90 9.41 -4.83
C HIS A 83 2.08 9.60 -3.56
N LEU A 84 1.62 8.51 -2.94
CA LEU A 84 0.82 8.58 -1.72
C LEU A 84 1.60 9.19 -0.55
N SER A 85 2.88 8.86 -0.40
CA SER A 85 3.70 9.41 0.69
C SER A 85 3.84 10.93 0.56
N CYS A 86 4.14 11.43 -0.64
CA CYS A 86 4.23 12.88 -0.89
C CYS A 86 2.86 13.58 -0.76
N LEU A 87 1.77 12.93 -1.20
CA LEU A 87 0.43 13.48 -1.07
C LEU A 87 0.01 13.64 0.39
N ILE A 88 0.28 12.63 1.22
CA ILE A 88 0.07 12.67 2.67
C ILE A 88 0.87 13.82 3.29
N ASP A 89 2.16 13.92 2.97
CA ASP A 89 3.05 14.95 3.50
C ASP A 89 2.59 16.37 3.15
N LYS A 90 2.09 16.57 1.93
CA LYS A 90 1.51 17.84 1.48
C LYS A 90 0.23 18.18 2.26
N LYS A 91 -0.71 17.23 2.37
CA LYS A 91 -2.00 17.46 3.05
C LYS A 91 -1.86 17.74 4.54
N LEU A 92 -0.80 17.24 5.19
CA LEU A 92 -0.49 17.57 6.58
C LEU A 92 -0.24 19.07 6.80
N ILE A 93 0.15 19.83 5.77
CA ILE A 93 0.26 21.29 5.87
C ILE A 93 -1.12 21.92 5.67
N ASP A 94 -1.84 21.50 4.63
CA ASP A 94 -3.11 22.11 4.23
C ASP A 94 -4.22 21.96 5.31
N ASP A 95 -4.15 20.92 6.15
CA ASP A 95 -5.12 20.67 7.23
C ASP A 95 -4.78 21.35 8.57
N THR A 96 -3.57 21.93 8.74
CA THR A 96 -3.21 22.63 9.99
C THR A 96 -3.92 23.97 10.20
N GLY A 97 -4.74 24.41 9.23
CA GLY A 97 -5.57 25.62 9.31
C GLY A 97 -7.08 25.38 9.24
N ARG A 98 -7.54 24.12 9.24
CA ARG A 98 -8.97 23.80 9.24
C ARG A 98 -9.33 23.21 10.60
N ASP A 99 -9.94 24.04 11.44
CA ASP A 99 -10.71 23.55 12.57
C ASP A 99 -11.73 22.54 12.03
N GLU A 100 -11.72 21.35 12.63
CA GLU A 100 -12.61 20.22 12.34
C GLU A 100 -12.31 19.50 11.02
N VAL A 101 -11.58 18.37 11.12
CA VAL A 101 -11.75 17.25 10.17
C VAL A 101 -13.26 17.00 10.10
N PRO A 102 -13.93 17.24 8.96
CA PRO A 102 -15.36 17.04 8.90
C PRO A 102 -15.63 15.58 9.26
N ALA A 103 -16.35 15.37 10.35
CA ALA A 103 -16.85 14.06 10.73
C ALA A 103 -17.66 13.53 9.55
N ALA A 104 -17.05 12.67 8.74
CA ALA A 104 -17.68 11.87 7.71
C ALA A 104 -18.78 12.60 6.90
N SER A 105 -18.53 13.81 6.41
CA SER A 105 -19.48 14.47 5.52
C SER A 105 -19.04 14.25 4.07
N SER A 106 -19.67 13.24 3.46
CA SER A 106 -19.95 13.22 2.03
C SER A 106 -18.77 12.93 1.10
N GLY A 107 -18.18 11.73 1.22
CA GLY A 107 -17.70 11.07 0.00
C GLY A 107 -18.87 11.01 -0.97
N SER A 108 -18.74 11.61 -2.15
CA SER A 108 -19.89 11.76 -3.04
C SER A 108 -20.43 10.38 -3.38
N GLN A 109 -21.75 10.24 -3.40
CA GLN A 109 -22.43 8.97 -3.66
C GLN A 109 -22.10 8.33 -5.03
N ALA A 110 -21.27 8.99 -5.85
CA ALA A 110 -20.80 8.50 -7.13
C ALA A 110 -19.75 7.38 -7.00
N ALA A 111 -18.77 7.50 -6.10
CA ALA A 111 -17.76 6.45 -5.86
C ALA A 111 -18.36 5.18 -5.23
N LEU A 112 -19.53 5.30 -4.59
CA LEU A 112 -20.25 4.18 -3.96
C LEU A 112 -20.99 3.27 -4.95
N LYS A 113 -21.16 3.67 -6.23
CA LYS A 113 -21.85 2.83 -7.23
C LYS A 113 -20.93 1.81 -7.90
N ASP A 114 -19.64 2.10 -8.02
CA ASP A 114 -18.66 1.17 -8.56
C ASP A 114 -18.05 0.32 -7.42
N PRO A 115 -18.29 -1.01 -7.40
CA PRO A 115 -17.74 -1.88 -6.36
C PRO A 115 -16.21 -1.87 -6.30
N VAL A 116 -15.53 -1.56 -7.40
CA VAL A 116 -14.07 -1.43 -7.44
C VAL A 116 -13.65 -0.17 -6.69
N LEU A 117 -14.19 1.00 -7.04
CA LEU A 117 -13.85 2.27 -6.37
C LEU A 117 -14.14 2.26 -4.86
N ARG A 118 -15.14 1.49 -4.41
CA ARG A 118 -15.42 1.31 -2.98
C ARG A 118 -14.25 0.70 -2.20
N VAL A 119 -13.48 -0.20 -2.82
CA VAL A 119 -12.30 -0.80 -2.17
C VAL A 119 -11.22 0.26 -1.99
N PHE A 120 -10.93 1.04 -3.03
CA PHE A 120 -9.95 2.13 -2.98
C PHE A 120 -10.36 3.20 -1.94
N ALA A 121 -11.61 3.66 -1.98
CA ALA A 121 -12.13 4.66 -1.05
C ALA A 121 -12.04 4.19 0.41
N LYS A 122 -12.40 2.93 0.69
CA LYS A 122 -12.32 2.35 2.03
C LYS A 122 -10.87 2.36 2.55
N GLU A 123 -9.94 1.93 1.72
CA GLU A 123 -8.53 1.82 2.12
C GLU A 123 -7.88 3.20 2.28
N LEU A 124 -8.20 4.17 1.42
CA LEU A 124 -7.77 5.55 1.56
C LEU A 124 -8.39 6.25 2.78
N LEU A 125 -9.65 5.98 3.11
CA LEU A 125 -10.27 6.50 4.32
C LEU A 125 -9.57 5.98 5.59
N ALA A 126 -9.24 4.68 5.62
CA ALA A 126 -8.47 4.09 6.71
C ALA A 126 -7.07 4.68 6.82
N LEU A 127 -6.42 4.97 5.68
CA LEU A 127 -5.12 5.63 5.64
C LEU A 127 -5.20 7.08 6.14
N GLY A 128 -6.17 7.84 5.64
CA GLY A 128 -6.41 9.24 5.99
C GLY A 128 -6.65 9.40 7.49
N SER A 129 -7.44 8.49 8.08
CA SER A 129 -7.68 8.47 9.53
C SER A 129 -6.39 8.33 10.37
N LYS A 130 -5.35 7.63 9.88
CA LYS A 130 -4.08 7.46 10.59
C LYS A 130 -3.17 8.68 10.53
N PHE A 131 -3.34 9.51 9.51
CA PHE A 131 -2.58 10.74 9.30
C PHE A 131 -3.41 11.99 9.57
N GLN A 132 -4.68 11.84 9.95
CA GLN A 132 -5.64 12.93 10.16
C GLN A 132 -5.74 13.84 8.93
N ILE A 133 -5.92 13.22 7.76
CA ILE A 133 -6.11 13.91 6.48
C ILE A 133 -7.33 13.32 5.75
N ALA A 134 -7.92 14.11 4.85
CA ALA A 134 -8.99 13.65 3.96
C ALA A 134 -8.47 13.42 2.53
N PHE A 135 -8.88 12.31 1.93
CA PHE A 135 -8.73 12.07 0.49
C PHE A 135 -10.05 12.39 -0.22
N ASP A 136 -9.97 13.06 -1.37
CA ASP A 136 -11.14 13.36 -2.20
C ASP A 136 -11.40 12.26 -3.25
N ASP A 137 -12.55 12.35 -3.92
CA ASP A 137 -12.97 11.34 -4.91
C ASP A 137 -12.05 11.33 -6.15
N GLU A 138 -11.43 12.45 -6.51
CA GLU A 138 -10.48 12.52 -7.64
C GLU A 138 -9.21 11.73 -7.31
N GLU A 139 -8.74 11.81 -6.07
CA GLU A 139 -7.60 11.03 -5.58
C GLU A 139 -7.88 9.52 -5.55
N VAL A 140 -9.12 9.13 -5.21
CA VAL A 140 -9.56 7.72 -5.29
C VAL A 140 -9.53 7.22 -6.73
N VAL A 141 -10.10 7.99 -7.66
CA VAL A 141 -10.13 7.65 -9.10
C VAL A 141 -8.71 7.62 -9.67
N TYR A 142 -7.85 8.57 -9.28
CA TYR A 142 -6.46 8.60 -9.70
C TYR A 142 -5.68 7.38 -9.22
N LEU A 143 -5.82 7.01 -7.94
CA LEU A 143 -5.18 5.80 -7.40
C LEU A 143 -5.63 4.54 -8.15
N LYS A 144 -6.92 4.40 -8.47
CA LYS A 144 -7.41 3.32 -9.32
C LYS A 144 -6.70 3.30 -10.68
N SER A 145 -6.59 4.47 -11.33
CA SER A 145 -5.92 4.56 -12.64
C SER A 145 -4.45 4.16 -12.58
N LEU A 146 -3.74 4.44 -11.47
CA LEU A 146 -2.36 4.02 -11.28
C LEU A 146 -2.23 2.49 -11.18
N PHE A 147 -3.17 1.82 -10.52
CA PHE A 147 -3.18 0.35 -10.47
C PHE A 147 -3.42 -0.22 -11.87
N GLU A 148 -4.41 0.30 -12.62
CA GLU A 148 -4.76 -0.20 -13.96
C GLU A 148 -3.66 0.02 -15.02
N GLN A 149 -2.90 1.11 -14.91
CA GLN A 149 -1.80 1.40 -15.84
C GLN A 149 -0.54 0.57 -15.57
N ASN A 150 -0.45 -0.10 -14.41
CA ASN A 150 0.77 -0.76 -13.95
C ASN A 150 0.54 -2.21 -13.50
N THR A 151 -0.53 -2.84 -13.98
CA THR A 151 -0.84 -4.27 -13.84
C THR A 151 -0.22 -5.12 -14.95
N PHE A 152 0.14 -6.37 -14.62
CA PHE A 152 0.46 -7.43 -15.59
C PHE A 152 -0.79 -8.23 -15.98
#